data_AF-A0AAP6D1W9-F1
#
_entry.id   AF-A0AAP6D1W9-F1
#
_cell.length_a   1.000
_cell.length_b   1.000
_cell.length_c   1.000
_cell.angle_alpha   90.00
_cell.angle_beta   90.00
_cell.angle_gamma   90.00
#
_symmetry.space_group_name_H-M   'P 1'
#
loop_
_entity.id
_entity.type
_entity.pdbx_description
1 polymer ?
#
loop_
_entity_poly.entity_id
_entity_poly.type
_entity_poly.pdbx_seq_one_letter_code
_entity_poly.pdbx_strand_id
1 'polypeptide(L)' 'MMLQDKATSSSNYIRFIDRVIENRTVWGLQHPDGGWAVCNSNQYPDASVYVFWSDRAYASRVAIG' A
#
# COMPACT_ATOMS: atom_id res chain seq x y z
N MET A 1 8.07 -13.34 10.11
CA MET A 1 8.83 -12.28 9.42
C MET A 1 8.74 -12.57 7.92
N MET A 2 7.96 -11.79 7.16
CA MET A 2 7.95 -11.91 5.69
C MET A 2 9.25 -11.29 5.16
N LEU A 3 10.20 -12.13 4.79
CA LEU A 3 11.37 -11.73 4.00
C LEU A 3 10.84 -11.38 2.61
N GLN A 4 10.56 -10.10 2.35
CA GLN A 4 10.31 -9.66 0.99
C GLN A 4 11.63 -9.72 0.21
N ASP A 5 11.67 -10.54 -0.83
CA ASP A 5 12.76 -10.54 -1.81
C ASP A 5 12.98 -9.14 -2.37
N LYS A 6 14.19 -8.59 -2.23
CA LYS A 6 14.53 -7.23 -2.66
C LYS A 6 14.18 -6.98 -4.13
N ALA A 7 14.40 -7.99 -4.99
CA ALA A 7 14.07 -7.90 -6.42
C ALA A 7 12.57 -7.71 -6.64
N THR A 8 11.73 -8.48 -5.93
CA THR A 8 10.28 -8.39 -5.98
C THR A 8 9.77 -7.04 -5.48
N SER A 9 10.36 -6.51 -4.41
CA SER A 9 10.00 -5.19 -3.89
C SER A 9 10.33 -4.06 -4.87
N SER A 10 11.48 -4.10 -5.54
CA SER A 10 11.85 -3.12 -6.56
C SER A 10 10.89 -3.13 -7.76
N SER A 11 10.55 -4.31 -8.29
CA SER A 11 9.60 -4.42 -9.40
C SER A 11 8.19 -3.95 -9.03
N ASN A 12 7.75 -4.25 -7.81
CA ASN A 12 6.45 -3.78 -7.32
C ASN A 12 6.43 -2.25 -7.15
N TYR A 13 7.52 -1.66 -6.69
CA TYR A 13 7.65 -0.21 -6.54
C TYR A 13 7.57 0.51 -7.90
N ILE A 14 8.32 0.05 -8.90
CA ILE A 14 8.28 0.64 -10.25
C ILE A 14 6.86 0.54 -10.82
N ARG A 15 6.24 -0.65 -10.75
CA ARG A 15 4.85 -0.86 -11.20
C ARG A 15 3.86 0.04 -10.47
N PHE A 16 4.08 0.30 -9.19
CA PHE A 16 3.25 1.22 -8.42
C PHE A 16 3.34 2.64 -9.00
N ILE A 17 4.56 3.16 -9.17
CA ILE A 17 4.78 4.52 -9.68
C ILE A 17 4.20 4.71 -11.08
N ASP A 18 4.48 3.79 -12.01
CA ASP A 18 4.01 3.89 -13.40
C ASP A 18 2.48 4.01 -13.48
N ARG A 19 1.78 3.14 -12.73
CA ARG A 19 0.30 3.14 -12.70
C ARG A 19 -0.31 4.37 -12.04
N VAL A 20 0.35 4.93 -11.02
CA VAL A 20 -0.12 6.17 -10.38
C VAL A 20 0.09 7.35 -11.32
N ILE A 21 1.20 7.41 -12.05
CA ILE A 21 1.44 8.46 -13.04
C ILE A 21 0.42 8.37 -14.18
N GLU A 22 0.16 7.17 -14.69
CA GLU A 22 -0.80 6.91 -15.77
C GLU A 22 -2.23 7.26 -15.36
N ASN A 23 -2.70 6.72 -14.23
CA ASN A 23 -4.11 6.81 -13.84
C ASN A 23 -4.44 8.02 -12.95
N ARG A 24 -3.43 8.66 -12.36
CA ARG A 24 -3.56 9.76 -11.40
C ARG A 24 -4.42 9.42 -10.18
N THR A 25 -4.49 8.14 -9.84
CA THR A 25 -5.29 7.63 -8.71
C THR A 25 -4.49 6.67 -7.85
N VAL A 26 -4.80 6.67 -6.56
CA VAL A 26 -4.38 5.66 -5.59
C VAL A 26 -5.60 5.15 -4.83
N TRP A 27 -5.49 3.94 -4.29
CA TRP A 27 -6.55 3.30 -3.52
C TRP A 27 -6.06 3.06 -2.10
N GLY A 28 -6.86 3.41 -1.11
CA GLY A 28 -6.64 3.07 0.30
C GLY A 28 -7.73 2.11 0.78
N LEU A 29 -7.46 1.41 1.88
CA LEU A 29 -8.46 0.57 2.54
C LEU A 29 -8.97 1.27 3.79
N GLN A 30 -10.28 1.47 3.83
CA GLN A 30 -10.97 2.03 4.98
C GLN A 30 -11.81 0.94 5.65
N HIS A 31 -11.70 0.83 6.96
CA HIS A 31 -12.52 -0.04 7.77
C HIS A 31 -13.88 0.64 8.07
N PRO A 32 -14.99 -0.11 8.22
CA PRO A 32 -16.32 0.47 8.45
C PRO A 32 -16.44 1.36 9.69
N ASP A 33 -15.57 1.19 10.69
CA ASP A 33 -15.52 2.05 11.88
C ASP A 33 -14.85 3.42 11.64
N GLY A 34 -14.39 3.68 10.42
CA GLY A 34 -13.71 4.91 10.01
C GLY A 34 -12.18 4.84 10.03
N GLY A 35 -11.60 3.74 10.51
CA GLY A 35 -10.16 3.50 10.48
C GLY A 35 -9.62 3.28 9.06
N TRP A 36 -8.31 3.42 8.88
CA TRP A 36 -7.63 3.17 7.61
C TRP A 36 -6.51 2.14 7.80
N ALA A 37 -6.20 1.41 6.72
CA ALA A 37 -5.00 0.59 6.70
C ALA A 37 -3.74 1.46 6.84
N VAL A 38 -2.90 1.09 7.79
CA VAL A 38 -1.63 1.76 8.08
C VAL A 38 -0.51 0.75 8.30
N CYS A 39 0.73 1.20 8.17
CA CYS A 39 1.92 0.49 8.62
C CYS A 39 2.80 1.37 9.51
N ASN A 40 3.73 0.77 10.25
CA ASN A 40 4.68 1.53 11.05
C ASN A 40 5.65 2.30 10.15
N SER A 41 5.93 3.54 10.50
CA SER A 41 6.96 4.33 9.81
C SER A 41 8.35 3.75 10.05
N ASN A 42 9.16 3.70 9.00
CA ASN A 42 10.57 3.31 9.10
C ASN A 42 11.45 4.42 9.72
N GLN A 43 11.01 5.68 9.66
CA GLN A 43 11.79 6.83 10.15
C GLN A 43 11.34 7.32 11.52
N TYR A 44 10.05 7.16 11.84
CA TYR A 44 9.43 7.74 13.03
C TYR A 44 8.75 6.63 13.84
N PRO A 45 9.36 6.12 14.92
CA PRO A 45 8.88 4.94 15.65
C PRO A 45 7.42 5.02 16.10
N ASP A 46 6.95 6.23 16.45
CA ASP A 46 5.60 6.47 16.97
C ASP A 46 4.61 6.96 15.90
N ALA A 47 4.99 6.88 14.62
CA ALA A 47 4.14 7.32 13.52
C ALA A 47 3.62 6.13 12.70
N SER A 48 2.32 6.20 12.38
CA SER A 48 1.68 5.34 11.39
C SER A 48 1.66 6.01 10.02
N VAL A 49 1.85 5.22 8.97
CA VAL A 49 1.86 5.67 7.57
C VAL A 49 0.67 5.04 6.86
N TYR A 50 -0.11 5.84 6.16
CA TYR A 50 -1.17 5.33 5.29
C TYR A 50 -0.59 4.54 4.13
N VAL A 51 -1.13 3.36 3.89
CA VAL A 51 -0.72 2.50 2.78
C VAL A 51 -1.68 2.64 1.61
N PHE A 52 -1.11 2.65 0.41
CA PHE A 52 -1.86 2.82 -0.84
C PHE A 52 -1.50 1.76 -1.87
N TRP A 53 -2.46 1.46 -2.73
CA TRP A 53 -2.32 0.58 -3.87
C TRP A 53 -2.55 1.36 -5.16
N SER A 54 -1.79 1.04 -6.20
CA SER A 54 -1.92 1.66 -7.52
C SER A 54 -3.09 1.12 -8.34
N ASP A 55 -3.81 0.14 -7.82
CA ASP A 55 -4.90 -0.56 -8.51
C ASP A 55 -5.95 -1.03 -7.51
N ARG A 56 -7.23 -0.82 -7.85
CA ARG A 56 -8.35 -1.21 -7.01
C ARG A 56 -8.39 -2.71 -6.74
N ALA A 57 -8.13 -3.54 -7.75
CA ALA A 57 -8.18 -4.99 -7.61
C ALA A 57 -7.09 -5.49 -6.65
N TYR A 58 -5.91 -4.85 -6.63
CA TYR A 58 -4.88 -5.19 -5.64
C TYR A 58 -5.28 -4.78 -4.22
N ALA A 59 -5.89 -3.61 -4.04
CA ALA A 59 -6.43 -3.21 -2.74
C ALA A 59 -7.51 -4.21 -2.27
N SER A 60 -8.46 -4.55 -3.14
CA SER A 60 -9.56 -5.48 -2.79
C SER A 60 -9.11 -6.89 -2.43
N ARG A 61 -7.98 -7.38 -2.97
CA ARG A 61 -7.44 -8.71 -2.63
C ARG A 61 -6.95 -8.82 -1.19
N VAL A 62 -6.58 -7.70 -0.59
CA VAL A 62 -6.02 -7.66 0.78
C VAL A 62 -6.96 -6.97 1.76
N ALA A 63 -8.15 -6.54 1.29
CA ALA A 63 -9.24 -6.17 2.16
C ALA A 63 -9.71 -7.43 2.90
N ILE A 64 -9.41 -7.50 4.19
CA ILE A 64 -9.99 -8.49 5.10
C ILE A 64 -11.30 -7.88 5.58
N GLY A 65 -12.41 -8.56 5.33
CA GLY A 65 -13.75 -8.14 5.75
C GLY A 65 -13.98 -8.32 7.24
#